data_AF-A0A219ACR2-F1
#
_entry.id   AF-A0A219ACR2-F1
#
_cell.length_a   1.000
_cell.length_b   1.000
_cell.length_c   1.000
_cell.angle_alpha   90.00
_cell.angle_beta   90.00
_cell.angle_gamma   90.00
#
_symmetry.space_group_name_H-M   'P 1'
#
loop_
_entity.id
_entity.type
_entity.pdbx_description
1 polymer ?
#
loop_
_entity_poly.entity_id
_entity_poly.type
_entity_poly.pdbx_seq_one_letter_code
_entity_poly.pdbx_strand_id
1 'polypeptide(L)' 'MKKKILNILGISLIVTTVGVVMDGDPTVPGVLLRLSEFFLMFGIVFLILSVFYFGSLFIKSSFRKLIK' A
#
# COMPACT_ATOMS: atom_id res chain seq x y z
N MET A 1 11.98 -3.84 11.45
CA MET A 1 11.03 -4.57 10.58
C MET A 1 9.60 -4.17 10.92
N LYS A 2 9.09 -4.49 12.11
CA LYS A 2 7.70 -4.20 12.54
C LYS A 2 7.27 -2.73 12.33
N LYS A 3 8.05 -1.76 12.84
CA LYS A 3 7.75 -0.32 12.65
C LYS A 3 7.70 0.12 11.19
N LYS A 4 8.54 -0.46 10.32
CA LYS A 4 8.60 -0.10 8.89
C LYS A 4 7.37 -0.62 8.13
N ILE A 5 6.97 -1.86 8.41
CA ILE A 5 5.75 -2.46 7.86
C ILE A 5 4.53 -1.69 8.34
N LEU A 6 4.46 -1.34 9.64
CA LEU A 6 3.41 -0.49 10.21
C LEU A 6 3.34 0.89 9.53
N ASN A 7 4.48 1.51 9.24
CA ASN A 7 4.49 2.79 8.51
C ASN A 7 3.94 2.65 7.09
N ILE A 8 4.32 1.59 6.35
CA ILE A 8 3.80 1.32 5.00
C ILE A 8 2.30 1.05 5.05
N LEU A 9 1.84 0.31 6.06
CA LEU A 9 0.43 0.02 6.31
C LEU A 9 -0.35 1.32 6.62
N GLY A 10 0.21 2.20 7.45
CA GLY A 10 -0.37 3.50 7.74
C GLY A 10 -0.47 4.41 6.51
N ILE A 11 0.60 4.49 5.71
CA ILE A 11 0.62 5.30 4.49
C ILE A 11 -0.38 4.76 3.46
N SER A 12 -0.40 3.45 3.23
CA SER A 12 -1.36 2.83 2.30
C SER A 12 -2.80 3.06 2.74
N LEU A 13 -3.09 3.04 4.04
CA LEU A 13 -4.43 3.31 4.57
C LEU A 13 -4.85 4.76 4.29
N ILE A 14 -3.97 5.72 4.57
CA ILE A 14 -4.21 7.15 4.32
C ILE A 14 -4.47 7.39 2.83
N VAL A 15 -3.58 6.89 1.96
CA VAL A 15 -3.69 7.07 0.51
C VAL A 15 -5.00 6.48 -0.03
N THR A 16 -5.35 5.27 0.40
CA THR A 16 -6.59 4.62 -0.02
C THR A 16 -7.82 5.37 0.47
N THR A 17 -7.79 5.85 1.72
CA THR A 17 -8.89 6.64 2.29
C THR A 17 -9.08 7.94 1.53
N VAL A 18 -8.00 8.66 1.22
CA VAL A 18 -8.05 9.88 0.40
C VAL A 18 -8.59 9.57 -0.99
N GLY A 19 -8.11 8.51 -1.64
CA GLY A 19 -8.59 8.10 -2.97
C GLY A 19 -10.09 7.79 -2.99
N VAL A 20 -10.57 6.99 -2.03
CA VAL A 20 -12.00 6.62 -1.93
C VAL A 20 -12.89 7.83 -1.60
N VAL A 21 -12.40 8.79 -0.80
CA VAL A 21 -13.14 10.03 -0.52
C VAL A 21 -13.17 10.95 -1.75
N MET A 22 -12.08 11.01 -2.53
CA MET A 22 -11.98 11.84 -3.72
C MET A 22 -12.77 11.31 -4.92
N ASP A 23 -13.01 9.99 -4.99
CA ASP A 23 -13.69 9.34 -6.11
C ASP A 23 -15.14 9.83 -6.28
N GLY A 24 -15.79 10.28 -5.20
CA GLY A 24 -17.10 10.94 -5.26
C GLY A 24 -18.24 10.06 -5.80
N ASP A 25 -18.01 8.75 -5.93
CA ASP A 25 -18.89 7.81 -6.62
C ASP A 25 -20.21 7.60 -5.84
N PRO A 26 -21.37 7.59 -6.53
CA PRO A 26 -22.67 7.59 -5.87
C PRO A 26 -22.88 6.33 -5.02
N THR A 27 -23.68 6.47 -3.96
CA THR A 27 -23.93 5.48 -2.88
C THR A 27 -24.65 4.20 -3.28
N VAL A 28 -24.57 3.81 -4.56
CA VAL A 28 -25.42 2.81 -5.20
C VAL A 28 -24.78 1.40 -5.32
N PRO A 29 -23.60 1.12 -4.74
CA PRO A 29 -23.33 -0.20 -4.19
C PRO A 29 -23.62 -0.24 -2.69
N GLY A 30 -24.18 -1.35 -2.21
CA GLY A 30 -24.38 -1.59 -0.78
C GLY A 30 -23.08 -1.52 0.03
N VAL A 31 -23.18 -1.21 1.33
CA VAL A 31 -22.02 -0.98 2.23
C VAL A 31 -20.98 -2.11 2.18
N LEU A 32 -21.42 -3.37 2.03
CA LEU A 32 -20.53 -4.52 1.95
C LEU A 32 -19.60 -4.50 0.72
N LEU A 33 -20.13 -4.11 -0.45
CA LEU A 33 -19.34 -4.01 -1.68
C LEU A 33 -18.27 -2.91 -1.54
N ARG A 34 -18.66 -1.76 -0.99
CA ARG A 34 -17.74 -0.64 -0.75
C ARG A 34 -16.60 -0.99 0.22
N LEU A 35 -16.90 -1.75 1.28
CA LEU A 35 -15.86 -2.25 2.18
C LEU A 35 -14.93 -3.23 1.45
N SER A 36 -15.48 -4.14 0.65
CA SER A 36 -14.66 -5.08 -0.13
C SER A 36 -13.74 -4.37 -1.13
N GLU A 37 -14.25 -3.36 -1.84
CA GLU A 37 -13.48 -2.51 -2.76
C GLU A 37 -12.39 -1.75 -2.02
N PHE A 38 -12.73 -1.12 -0.88
CA PHE A 38 -11.75 -0.43 -0.04
C PHE A 38 -10.60 -1.35 0.38
N PHE A 39 -10.90 -2.54 0.90
CA PHE A 39 -9.86 -3.49 1.33
C PHE A 39 -9.03 -4.02 0.17
N LEU A 40 -9.63 -4.18 -1.01
CA LEU A 40 -8.94 -4.63 -2.22
C LEU A 40 -7.98 -3.53 -2.71
N MET A 41 -8.44 -2.28 -2.82
CA MET A 41 -7.61 -1.13 -3.17
C MET A 41 -6.49 -0.92 -2.15
N PHE A 42 -6.82 -0.99 -0.85
CA PHE A 42 -5.86 -0.89 0.24
C PHE A 42 -4.77 -1.96 0.13
N GLY A 43 -5.16 -3.21 -0.13
CA GLY A 43 -4.24 -4.32 -0.34
C GLY A 43 -3.31 -4.11 -1.53
N ILE A 44 -3.84 -3.60 -2.66
CA ILE A 44 -3.04 -3.29 -3.85
C ILE A 44 -2.04 -2.17 -3.55
N VAL A 45 -2.48 -1.06 -2.96
CA VAL A 45 -1.60 0.07 -2.62
C VAL A 45 -0.51 -0.37 -1.64
N PHE A 46 -0.88 -1.15 -0.62
CA PHE A 46 0.07 -1.73 0.33
C PHE A 46 1.11 -2.62 -0.35
N LEU A 47 0.68 -3.50 -1.27
CA LEU A 47 1.58 -4.37 -2.04
C LEU A 47 2.55 -3.56 -2.89
N ILE A 48 2.06 -2.57 -3.64
CA ILE A 48 2.89 -1.71 -4.48
C ILE A 48 3.98 -1.04 -3.63
N LEU A 49 3.60 -0.36 -2.55
CA LEU A 49 4.55 0.31 -1.65
C LEU A 49 5.53 -0.67 -1.01
N SER A 50 5.07 -1.87 -0.65
CA SER A 50 5.92 -2.91 -0.09
C SER A 50 6.96 -3.40 -1.10
N VAL A 51 6.56 -3.66 -2.35
CA VAL A 51 7.46 -4.09 -3.43
C VAL A 51 8.53 -3.03 -3.67
N PHE A 52 8.16 -1.75 -3.77
CA PHE A 52 9.14 -0.67 -3.91
C PHE A 52 10.11 -0.61 -2.71
N TYR A 53 9.58 -0.68 -1.49
CA TYR A 53 10.39 -0.59 -0.29
C TYR A 53 11.38 -1.76 -0.17
N PHE A 54 10.89 -3.00 -0.23
CA PHE A 54 11.73 -4.18 -0.09
C PHE A 54 12.62 -4.40 -1.31
N GLY A 55 12.16 -4.09 -2.52
CA GLY A 55 12.95 -4.12 -3.74
C GLY A 55 14.15 -3.18 -3.66
N SER A 56 13.96 -1.94 -3.21
CA SER A 56 15.06 -0.99 -3.04
C SER A 56 16.10 -1.45 -2.00
N LEU A 57 15.63 -2.05 -0.90
CA LEU A 57 16.51 -2.65 0.12
C LEU A 57 17.31 -3.83 -0.44
N PHE A 58 16.67 -4.69 -1.23
CA PHE A 58 17.31 -5.84 -1.86
C PHE A 58 18.41 -5.38 -2.81
N ILE A 59 18.11 -4.47 -3.73
CA ILE A 59 19.07 -3.90 -4.68
C ILE A 59 20.27 -3.30 -3.93
N LYS A 60 20.02 -2.46 -2.92
CA LYS A 60 21.08 -1.86 -2.09
C LYS A 60 21.97 -2.92 -1.43
N SER A 61 21.39 -4.01 -0.96
CA SER A 61 22.14 -5.11 -0.34
C SER A 61 22.99 -5.89 -1.33
N SER A 62 22.47 -6.11 -2.55
CA SER A 62 23.17 -6.81 -3.62
C SER A 62 24.36 -6.01 -4.14
N PHE A 63 24.20 -4.70 -4.39
CA PHE A 63 25.31 -3.83 -4.78
C PHE A 63 26.41 -3.75 -3.72
N ARG A 64 26.04 -3.71 -2.43
CA ARG A 64 27.02 -3.71 -1.34
C ARG A 64 27.85 -4.99 -1.28
N LYS A 65 27.27 -6.14 -1.63
CA LYS A 65 28.00 -7.43 -1.69
C LYS A 65 28.91 -7.55 -2.92
N LEU A 66 28.62 -6.81 -3.98
CA LEU A 66 29.36 -6.85 -5.25
C LEU A 66 30.63 -5.98 -5.25
N ILE A 67 30.63 -4.93 -4.42
CA ILE A 67 31.76 -3.99 -4.27
C ILE A 67 32.76 -4.45 -3.19
N LYS A 68 32.39 -5.43 -2.38
CA LYS A 68 33.18 -5.94 -1.24
C LYS A 68 33.88 -7.23 -1.60
#